data_AF-A0A317CY55-F1
#
_entry.id   AF-A0A317CY55-F1
#
_cell.length_a   1.000
_cell.length_b   1.000
_cell.length_c   1.000
_cell.angle_alpha   90.00
_cell.angle_beta   90.00
_cell.angle_gamma   90.00
#
_symmetry.space_group_name_H-M   'P 1'
#
loop_
_entity.id
_entity.type
_entity.pdbx_description
1 polymer ?
#
loop_
_entity_poly.entity_id
_entity_poly.type
_entity_poly.pdbx_seq_one_letter_code
_entity_poly.pdbx_strand_id
1 'polypeptide(L)'
;MRSARPVGLLLSAAAVLLWAIGMTVLQPLTEPIGPWSERLPGNNAYWARDLRFAAIVAVVLGLVLAGRGRRRWSGPAVVLGGLWVAADVAIDRADPVGVEATVLLAAGGCAVLGTLAAILLRRDRRVRPAGADRRALTGAACVAGVLTLVAAGIESPTDREPELNPSAFATGVLLVALTIGAALAAAPARTRARCVLAAGLGVAAVSGVGLIRAIPPGPRSLPELALGAVLLTGVTLLAWDWPGGRPAWRHHALAALAALVGPVAMLLVVSVTMMVLVPIGATLTALAGNSPINAADSDLLVSLAGVLAGLGMALLLAWPPALGYRPDPPSPPGPVGPGGPDGLAGGRPASAERR
;
A
#
# COMPACT_ATOMS: atom_id res chain seq x y z
N MET A 1 2.65 -10.02 16.47
CA MET A 1 1.94 -10.42 15.23
C MET A 1 2.79 -11.42 14.45
N ARG A 2 2.45 -12.71 14.53
CA ARG A 2 3.16 -13.75 13.76
C ARG A 2 2.72 -13.77 12.28
N SER A 3 1.53 -13.26 11.96
CA SER A 3 0.92 -13.31 10.62
C SER A 3 1.31 -12.19 9.65
N ALA A 4 1.84 -11.05 10.11
CA ALA A 4 2.17 -9.91 9.21
C ALA A 4 3.18 -10.31 8.12
N ARG A 5 4.11 -11.20 8.48
CA ARG A 5 5.15 -11.71 7.58
C ARG A 5 4.60 -12.57 6.44
N PRO A 6 3.92 -13.71 6.69
CA PRO A 6 3.36 -14.51 5.61
C PRO A 6 2.34 -13.73 4.79
N VAL A 7 1.54 -12.84 5.42
CA VAL A 7 0.59 -11.98 4.69
C VAL A 7 1.33 -11.02 3.75
N GLY A 8 2.34 -10.28 4.23
CA GLY A 8 3.09 -9.35 3.39
C GLY A 8 3.78 -10.04 2.21
N LEU A 9 4.34 -11.24 2.41
CA LEU A 9 4.95 -12.03 1.34
C LEU A 9 3.91 -12.54 0.32
N LEU A 10 2.74 -13.00 0.79
CA LEU A 10 1.65 -13.43 -0.08
C LEU A 10 1.13 -12.28 -0.94
N LEU A 11 0.90 -11.12 -0.34
CA LEU A 11 0.46 -9.92 -1.05
C LEU A 11 1.52 -9.44 -2.05
N SER A 12 2.81 -9.54 -1.70
CA SER A 12 3.91 -9.24 -2.63
C SER A 12 3.89 -10.20 -3.82
N ALA A 13 3.70 -11.50 -3.59
CA ALA A 13 3.62 -12.49 -4.67
C ALA A 13 2.41 -12.23 -5.58
N ALA A 14 1.24 -11.90 -5.02
CA ALA A 14 0.07 -11.51 -5.80
C ALA A 14 0.35 -10.25 -6.66
N ALA A 15 1.08 -9.28 -6.12
CA ALA A 15 1.52 -8.09 -6.86
C ALA A 15 2.43 -8.45 -8.04
N VAL A 16 3.35 -9.41 -7.87
CA VAL A 16 4.19 -9.91 -8.98
C VAL A 16 3.34 -10.51 -10.11
N LEU A 17 2.29 -11.26 -9.76
CA LEU A 17 1.39 -11.83 -10.76
C LEU A 17 0.64 -10.75 -11.53
N LEU A 18 0.10 -9.73 -10.83
CA LEU A 18 -0.57 -8.61 -11.48
C LEU A 18 0.40 -7.80 -12.36
N TRP A 19 1.65 -7.62 -11.94
CA TRP A 19 2.68 -7.00 -12.77
C TRP A 19 2.95 -7.81 -14.04
N ALA A 20 3.12 -9.13 -13.92
CA ALA A 20 3.36 -10.00 -15.07
C ALA A 20 2.18 -9.97 -16.06
N ILE A 21 0.93 -10.07 -15.57
CA ILE A 21 -0.28 -9.93 -16.39
C ILE A 21 -0.34 -8.54 -17.05
N GLY A 22 0.00 -7.49 -16.29
CA GLY A 22 0.09 -6.14 -16.81
C GLY A 22 1.06 -6.03 -17.98
N MET A 23 2.21 -6.69 -17.88
CA MET A 23 3.27 -6.68 -18.91
C MET A 23 2.86 -7.44 -20.17
N THR A 24 2.24 -8.61 -20.05
CA THR A 24 2.08 -9.54 -21.19
C THR A 24 0.69 -9.64 -21.76
N VAL A 25 -0.31 -9.09 -21.05
CA VAL A 25 -1.71 -9.09 -21.46
C VAL A 25 -2.21 -7.66 -21.59
N LEU A 26 -2.10 -6.84 -20.54
CA LEU A 26 -2.68 -5.50 -20.57
C LEU A 26 -1.89 -4.54 -21.46
N GLN A 27 -0.56 -4.57 -21.40
CA GLN A 27 0.28 -3.70 -22.21
C GLN A 27 0.04 -3.95 -23.72
N PRO A 28 0.08 -5.19 -24.24
CA PRO A 28 -0.19 -5.41 -25.66
C PRO A 28 -1.64 -5.09 -26.08
N LEU A 29 -2.61 -5.18 -25.16
CA LEU A 29 -4.00 -4.80 -25.46
C LEU A 29 -4.20 -3.28 -25.54
N THR A 30 -3.48 -2.54 -24.70
CA THR A 30 -3.53 -1.07 -24.65
C THR A 30 -2.57 -0.42 -25.65
N GLU A 31 -1.55 -1.15 -26.10
CA GLU A 31 -0.54 -0.72 -27.08
C GLU A 31 -0.34 -1.78 -28.20
N PRO A 32 -1.35 -2.07 -29.05
CA PRO A 32 -1.37 -3.28 -29.89
C PRO A 32 -0.44 -3.34 -31.12
N ILE A 33 0.31 -2.29 -31.48
CA ILE A 33 1.14 -2.30 -32.71
C ILE A 33 2.40 -1.41 -32.60
N GLY A 34 3.56 -2.00 -32.25
CA GLY A 34 4.91 -1.48 -32.55
C GLY A 34 5.21 -0.01 -32.20
N PRO A 35 6.37 0.56 -32.63
CA PRO A 35 6.64 1.98 -32.43
C PRO A 35 5.64 2.79 -33.26
N TRP A 36 4.65 3.36 -32.57
CA TRP A 36 3.50 4.12 -33.04
C TRP A 36 3.45 4.49 -34.53
N SER A 37 2.43 3.99 -35.23
CA SER A 37 1.84 4.77 -36.32
C SER A 37 1.12 5.97 -35.67
N GLU A 38 1.40 7.17 -36.15
CA GLU A 38 0.91 8.49 -35.70
C GLU A 38 -0.63 8.67 -35.72
N ARG A 39 -1.42 7.59 -35.76
CA ARG A 39 -2.84 7.57 -36.11
C ARG A 39 -3.81 7.23 -34.97
N LEU A 40 -3.34 6.98 -33.74
CA LEU A 40 -4.24 6.79 -32.59
C LEU A 40 -3.96 7.79 -31.44
N PRO A 41 -4.06 9.12 -31.67
CA PRO A 41 -3.91 10.13 -30.61
C PRO A 41 -5.17 10.12 -29.71
N GLY A 42 -5.40 9.01 -29.02
CA GLY A 42 -6.51 8.81 -28.11
C GLY A 42 -6.05 8.94 -26.66
N ASN A 43 -6.85 9.68 -25.90
CA ASN A 43 -6.68 9.99 -24.49
C ASN A 43 -6.40 8.72 -23.66
N ASN A 44 -5.26 8.69 -22.94
CA ASN A 44 -4.90 7.72 -21.91
C ASN A 44 -4.40 6.29 -22.29
N ALA A 45 -3.50 6.16 -23.27
CA ALA A 45 -2.87 4.86 -23.61
C ALA A 45 -1.97 4.22 -22.50
N TYR A 46 -1.75 4.88 -21.35
CA TYR A 46 -0.73 4.47 -20.36
C TYR A 46 -1.26 3.78 -19.10
N TRP A 47 -2.55 3.47 -19.04
CA TRP A 47 -3.16 2.89 -17.85
C TRP A 47 -2.61 1.50 -17.47
N ALA A 48 -2.21 0.68 -18.45
CA ALA A 48 -1.54 -0.59 -18.16
C ALA A 48 -0.19 -0.36 -17.46
N ARG A 49 0.58 0.67 -17.87
CA ARG A 49 1.82 1.09 -17.22
C ARG A 49 1.57 1.58 -15.79
N ASP A 50 0.52 2.34 -15.56
CA ASP A 50 0.15 2.78 -14.21
C ASP A 50 -0.21 1.62 -13.28
N LEU A 51 -0.94 0.61 -13.77
CA LEU A 51 -1.23 -0.61 -13.00
C LEU A 51 0.02 -1.45 -12.73
N ARG A 52 0.91 -1.61 -13.72
CA ARG A 52 2.20 -2.28 -13.55
C ARG A 52 3.05 -1.58 -12.48
N PHE A 53 3.16 -0.26 -12.56
CA PHE A 53 3.89 0.53 -11.56
C PHE A 53 3.27 0.39 -10.16
N ALA A 54 1.93 0.48 -10.04
CA ALA A 54 1.24 0.28 -8.78
C ALA A 54 1.49 -1.12 -8.19
N ALA A 55 1.54 -2.16 -9.05
CA ALA A 55 1.87 -3.52 -8.65
C ALA A 55 3.33 -3.63 -8.14
N ILE A 56 4.30 -2.99 -8.81
CA ILE A 56 5.69 -2.93 -8.33
C ILE A 56 5.74 -2.26 -6.94
N VAL A 57 5.04 -1.14 -6.76
CA VAL A 57 4.96 -0.48 -5.45
C VAL A 57 4.31 -1.40 -4.41
N ALA A 58 3.26 -2.14 -4.78
CA ALA A 58 2.62 -3.12 -3.90
C ALA A 58 3.58 -4.24 -3.45
N VAL A 59 4.52 -4.68 -4.30
CA VAL A 59 5.63 -5.58 -3.89
C VAL A 59 6.46 -4.94 -2.76
N VAL A 60 6.86 -3.68 -2.94
CA VAL A 60 7.65 -2.95 -1.93
C VAL A 60 6.88 -2.84 -0.61
N LEU A 61 5.60 -2.44 -0.66
CA LEU A 61 4.75 -2.28 0.52
C LEU A 61 4.49 -3.62 1.22
N GLY A 62 4.31 -4.70 0.46
CA GLY A 62 4.18 -6.05 1.00
C GLY A 62 5.44 -6.53 1.73
N LEU A 63 6.63 -6.21 1.21
CA LEU A 63 7.91 -6.47 1.88
C LEU A 63 8.10 -5.61 3.14
N VAL A 64 7.69 -4.33 3.11
CA VAL A 64 7.68 -3.46 4.30
C VAL A 64 6.76 -4.04 5.37
N LEU A 65 5.56 -4.51 5.01
CA LEU A 65 4.64 -5.20 5.90
C LEU A 65 5.27 -6.49 6.45
N ALA A 66 5.92 -7.28 5.59
CA ALA A 66 6.54 -8.54 6.00
C ALA A 66 7.72 -8.33 6.99
N GLY A 67 8.44 -7.24 6.80
CA GLY A 67 9.50 -6.73 7.68
C GLY A 67 9.00 -5.95 8.90
N ARG A 68 7.69 -5.75 9.02
CA ARG A 68 7.05 -4.97 10.10
C ARG A 68 7.59 -3.54 10.19
N GLY A 69 7.84 -2.91 9.04
CA GLY A 69 8.36 -1.55 8.91
C GLY A 69 9.86 -1.40 9.16
N ARG A 70 10.57 -2.46 9.59
CA ARG A 70 11.98 -2.36 9.98
C ARG A 70 12.85 -1.94 8.79
N ARG A 71 13.73 -0.96 9.00
CA ARG A 71 14.68 -0.42 7.98
C ARG A 71 15.48 -1.51 7.25
N ARG A 72 15.82 -2.61 7.92
CA ARG A 72 16.54 -3.75 7.34
C ARG A 72 15.77 -4.48 6.23
N TRP A 73 14.44 -4.38 6.26
CA TRP A 73 13.56 -4.89 5.20
C TRP A 73 13.17 -3.76 4.26
N SER A 74 12.79 -2.59 4.79
CA SER A 74 12.30 -1.46 3.98
C SER A 74 13.36 -0.94 3.00
N GLY A 75 14.63 -0.82 3.41
CA GLY A 75 15.70 -0.36 2.53
C GLY A 75 15.90 -1.29 1.32
N PRO A 76 16.19 -2.58 1.53
CA PRO A 76 16.29 -3.55 0.43
C PRO A 76 15.02 -3.68 -0.40
N ALA A 77 13.82 -3.53 0.19
CA ALA A 77 12.56 -3.52 -0.55
C ALA A 77 12.47 -2.34 -1.52
N VAL A 78 12.85 -1.14 -1.09
CA VAL A 78 12.88 0.06 -1.96
C VAL A 78 13.90 -0.10 -3.08
N VAL A 79 15.11 -0.63 -2.77
CA VAL A 79 16.12 -0.93 -3.78
C VAL A 79 15.60 -1.93 -4.80
N LEU A 80 14.95 -3.01 -4.34
CA LEU A 80 14.31 -3.98 -5.23
C LEU A 80 13.25 -3.31 -6.11
N GLY A 81 12.39 -2.46 -5.55
CA GLY A 81 11.38 -1.72 -6.32
C GLY A 81 11.99 -0.86 -7.42
N GLY A 82 13.07 -0.11 -7.11
CA GLY A 82 13.78 0.70 -8.11
C GLY A 82 14.42 -0.14 -9.22
N LEU A 83 15.05 -1.26 -8.87
CA LEU A 83 15.57 -2.22 -9.85
C LEU A 83 14.44 -2.86 -10.68
N TRP A 84 13.28 -3.10 -10.08
CA TRP A 84 12.12 -3.66 -10.76
C TRP A 84 11.52 -2.67 -11.76
N VAL A 85 11.45 -1.38 -11.42
CA VAL A 85 11.04 -0.34 -12.39
C VAL A 85 12.01 -0.28 -13.57
N ALA A 86 13.31 -0.38 -13.33
CA ALA A 86 14.29 -0.43 -14.42
C ALA A 86 14.13 -1.69 -15.29
N ALA A 87 13.87 -2.85 -14.66
CA ALA A 87 13.59 -4.09 -15.37
C ALA A 87 12.28 -4.02 -16.15
N ASP A 88 11.24 -3.40 -15.59
CA ASP A 88 9.95 -3.17 -16.23
C ASP A 88 10.14 -2.40 -17.54
N VAL A 89 10.82 -1.24 -17.51
CA VAL A 89 11.13 -0.46 -18.72
C VAL A 89 11.98 -1.25 -19.73
N ALA A 90 12.93 -2.05 -19.26
CA ALA A 90 13.77 -2.86 -20.16
C ALA A 90 13.00 -4.02 -20.81
N ILE A 91 12.08 -4.65 -20.09
CA ILE A 91 11.23 -5.74 -20.58
C ILE A 91 10.14 -5.19 -21.50
N ASP A 92 9.60 -4.00 -21.20
CA ASP A 92 8.62 -3.29 -22.04
C ASP A 92 9.10 -3.17 -23.49
N ARG A 93 10.40 -2.86 -23.68
CA ARG A 93 11.04 -2.80 -25.00
C ARG A 93 11.05 -4.11 -25.78
N ALA A 94 11.03 -5.24 -25.09
CA ALA A 94 11.01 -6.55 -25.72
C ALA A 94 9.60 -6.99 -26.14
N ASP A 95 8.57 -6.23 -25.74
CA ASP A 95 7.15 -6.46 -26.02
C ASP A 95 6.73 -7.94 -25.86
N PRO A 96 6.92 -8.52 -24.65
CA PRO A 96 6.62 -9.92 -24.44
C PRO A 96 5.10 -10.17 -24.43
N VAL A 97 4.60 -11.05 -25.29
CA VAL A 97 3.17 -11.37 -25.39
C VAL A 97 2.91 -12.85 -25.08
N GLY A 98 1.77 -13.12 -24.43
CA GLY A 98 1.21 -14.47 -24.33
C GLY A 98 1.54 -15.21 -23.03
N VAL A 99 0.92 -16.38 -22.88
CA VAL A 99 0.90 -17.15 -21.61
C VAL A 99 2.29 -17.58 -21.16
N GLU A 100 3.15 -18.03 -22.09
CA GLU A 100 4.51 -18.47 -21.76
C GLU A 100 5.34 -17.34 -21.14
N ALA A 101 5.30 -16.15 -21.74
CA ALA A 101 5.94 -14.97 -21.21
C ALA A 101 5.38 -14.60 -19.83
N THR A 102 4.06 -14.64 -19.65
CA THR A 102 3.41 -14.39 -18.34
C THR A 102 3.95 -15.32 -17.27
N VAL A 103 4.02 -16.63 -17.56
CA VAL A 103 4.49 -17.64 -16.62
C VAL A 103 5.96 -17.44 -16.29
N LEU A 104 6.81 -17.16 -17.29
CA LEU A 104 8.24 -16.90 -17.08
C LEU A 104 8.48 -15.66 -16.22
N LEU A 105 7.79 -14.55 -16.51
CA LEU A 105 7.90 -13.31 -15.73
C LEU A 105 7.37 -13.48 -14.30
N ALA A 106 6.23 -14.16 -14.14
CA ALA A 106 5.67 -14.47 -12.82
C ALA A 106 6.62 -15.35 -11.98
N ALA A 107 7.14 -16.43 -12.57
CA ALA A 107 8.06 -17.35 -11.92
C ALA A 107 9.39 -16.65 -11.57
N GLY A 108 9.97 -15.91 -12.52
CA GLY A 108 11.19 -15.13 -12.33
C GLY A 108 11.03 -14.07 -11.24
N GLY A 109 9.96 -13.27 -11.29
CA GLY A 109 9.65 -12.27 -10.28
C GLY A 109 9.45 -12.89 -8.89
N CYS A 110 8.74 -14.02 -8.80
CA CYS A 110 8.55 -14.74 -7.54
C CYS A 110 9.88 -15.33 -7.02
N ALA A 111 10.76 -15.81 -7.90
CA ALA A 111 12.08 -16.30 -7.51
C ALA A 111 12.97 -15.18 -6.96
N VAL A 112 12.97 -14.00 -7.59
CA VAL A 112 13.68 -12.81 -7.10
C VAL A 112 13.15 -12.39 -5.73
N LEU A 113 11.82 -12.27 -5.60
CA LEU A 113 11.15 -11.95 -4.33
C LEU A 113 11.48 -12.96 -3.23
N GLY A 114 11.37 -14.26 -3.53
CA GLY A 114 11.65 -15.36 -2.61
C GLY A 114 13.11 -15.38 -2.17
N THR A 115 14.05 -15.13 -3.09
CA THR A 115 15.49 -15.03 -2.81
C THR A 115 15.78 -13.88 -1.86
N LEU A 116 15.26 -12.67 -2.14
CA LEU A 116 15.42 -11.53 -1.25
C LEU A 116 14.82 -11.82 0.13
N ALA A 117 13.58 -12.33 0.18
CA ALA A 117 12.92 -12.68 1.43
C ALA A 117 13.75 -13.70 2.24
N ALA A 118 14.30 -14.74 1.59
CA ALA A 118 15.15 -15.73 2.25
C ALA A 118 16.43 -15.08 2.83
N ILE A 119 17.08 -14.17 2.11
CA ILE A 119 18.25 -13.43 2.59
C ILE A 119 17.90 -12.59 3.82
N LEU A 120 16.80 -11.83 3.74
CA LEU A 120 16.34 -10.97 4.85
C LEU A 120 15.96 -11.80 6.08
N LEU A 121 15.30 -12.94 5.89
CA LEU A 121 14.97 -13.87 6.98
C LEU A 121 16.20 -14.47 7.64
N ARG A 122 17.22 -14.85 6.85
CA ARG A 122 18.50 -15.35 7.39
C ARG A 122 19.21 -14.27 8.21
N ARG A 123 19.18 -13.01 7.76
CA ARG A 123 19.76 -11.87 8.49
C ARG A 123 19.01 -11.57 9.79
N ASP A 124 17.69 -11.69 9.79
CA ASP A 124 16.85 -11.46 10.98
C ASP A 124 17.10 -12.48 12.10
N ARG A 125 17.43 -13.73 11.77
CA ARG A 125 17.71 -14.78 12.78
C ARG A 125 18.88 -14.44 13.71
N ARG A 126 19.78 -13.55 13.29
CA ARG A 126 20.99 -13.19 14.05
C ARG A 126 20.78 -12.03 15.02
N VAL A 127 19.60 -11.39 15.04
CA VAL A 127 19.37 -10.16 15.79
C VAL A 127 18.14 -10.27 16.68
N ARG A 128 18.25 -9.72 17.88
CA ARG A 128 17.17 -9.73 18.88
C ARG A 128 15.91 -9.07 18.30
N PRO A 129 14.70 -9.60 18.60
CA PRO A 129 13.48 -9.07 18.00
C PRO A 129 13.25 -7.61 18.41
N ALA A 130 13.42 -6.68 17.47
CA ALA A 130 13.01 -5.29 17.65
C ALA A 130 11.47 -5.16 17.55
N GLY A 131 10.89 -4.11 18.12
CA GLY A 131 9.49 -3.74 17.90
C GLY A 131 9.16 -3.54 16.40
N ALA A 132 7.87 -3.46 16.07
CA ALA A 132 7.45 -3.01 14.75
C ALA A 132 7.69 -1.50 14.62
N ASP A 133 8.15 -1.04 13.46
CA ASP A 133 8.24 0.39 13.18
C ASP A 133 6.86 0.88 12.74
N ARG A 134 6.13 1.43 13.70
CA ARG A 134 4.75 1.89 13.51
C ARG A 134 4.66 3.00 12.46
N ARG A 135 5.64 3.91 12.41
CA ARG A 135 5.63 5.04 11.47
C ARG A 135 5.79 4.55 10.04
N ALA A 136 6.75 3.66 9.80
CA ALA A 136 6.95 3.06 8.48
C ALA A 136 5.72 2.27 8.01
N LEU A 137 5.06 1.54 8.91
CA LEU A 137 3.84 0.78 8.59
C LEU A 137 2.63 1.69 8.34
N THR A 138 2.44 2.75 9.14
CA THR A 138 1.39 3.74 8.87
C THR A 138 1.66 4.46 7.55
N GLY A 139 2.91 4.81 7.25
CA GLY A 139 3.26 5.41 5.97
C GLY A 139 3.00 4.47 4.79
N ALA A 140 3.35 3.19 4.91
CA ALA A 140 3.01 2.17 3.91
C ALA A 140 1.49 2.04 3.71
N ALA A 141 0.70 2.13 4.79
CA ALA A 141 -0.75 2.12 4.71
C ALA A 141 -1.30 3.36 3.98
N CYS A 142 -0.74 4.55 4.23
CA CYS A 142 -1.12 5.77 3.53
C CYS A 142 -0.82 5.69 2.03
N VAL A 143 0.38 5.21 1.65
CA VAL A 143 0.75 5.03 0.24
C VAL A 143 -0.18 4.04 -0.46
N ALA A 144 -0.42 2.87 0.15
CA ALA A 144 -1.38 1.90 -0.39
C ALA A 144 -2.80 2.48 -0.50
N GLY A 145 -3.23 3.25 0.50
CA GLY A 145 -4.56 3.86 0.53
C GLY A 145 -4.76 4.85 -0.60
N VAL A 146 -3.78 5.72 -0.87
CA VAL A 146 -3.84 6.68 -1.97
C VAL A 146 -3.73 5.97 -3.33
N LEU A 147 -2.85 4.98 -3.47
CA LEU A 147 -2.77 4.18 -4.70
C LEU A 147 -4.05 3.41 -5.00
N THR A 148 -4.82 3.01 -3.97
CA THR A 148 -6.15 2.42 -4.19
C THR A 148 -7.06 3.38 -4.97
N LEU A 149 -6.98 4.69 -4.69
CA LEU A 149 -7.78 5.71 -5.39
C LEU A 149 -7.36 5.82 -6.84
N VAL A 150 -6.05 5.87 -7.08
CA VAL A 150 -5.50 5.86 -8.45
C VAL A 150 -5.99 4.61 -9.18
N ALA A 151 -5.82 3.42 -8.62
CA ALA A 151 -6.26 2.17 -9.24
C ALA A 151 -7.78 2.12 -9.51
N ALA A 152 -8.60 2.68 -8.62
CA ALA A 152 -10.05 2.74 -8.82
C ALA A 152 -10.45 3.68 -9.98
N GLY A 153 -9.73 4.80 -10.12
CA GLY A 153 -9.96 5.81 -11.15
C GLY A 153 -9.32 5.52 -12.50
N ILE A 154 -8.45 4.51 -12.62
CA ILE A 154 -7.86 4.11 -13.90
C ILE A 154 -8.95 3.67 -14.88
N GLU A 155 -9.08 4.35 -16.01
CA GLU A 155 -10.15 4.12 -16.98
C GLU A 155 -9.71 3.30 -18.18
N SER A 156 -10.66 2.71 -18.90
CA SER A 156 -10.34 2.24 -20.25
C SER A 156 -10.41 3.46 -21.17
N PRO A 157 -9.35 3.74 -21.94
CA PRO A 157 -9.29 4.92 -22.80
C PRO A 157 -10.27 4.83 -23.97
N THR A 158 -10.60 3.61 -24.41
CA THR A 158 -11.42 3.38 -25.60
C THR A 158 -12.62 2.46 -25.38
N ASP A 159 -12.82 1.98 -24.14
CA ASP A 159 -13.75 0.90 -23.75
C ASP A 159 -13.52 -0.42 -24.52
N ARG A 160 -12.35 -0.59 -25.17
CA ARG A 160 -12.02 -1.78 -25.97
C ARG A 160 -11.13 -2.78 -25.25
N GLU A 161 -10.64 -2.45 -24.06
CA GLU A 161 -9.76 -3.31 -23.26
C GLU A 161 -10.54 -3.86 -22.03
N PRO A 162 -11.45 -4.84 -22.22
CA PRO A 162 -12.29 -5.35 -21.14
C PRO A 162 -11.49 -5.94 -19.96
N GLU A 163 -10.24 -6.35 -20.18
CA GLU A 163 -9.30 -6.90 -19.20
C GLU A 163 -8.72 -5.83 -18.26
N LEU A 164 -8.74 -4.56 -18.65
CA LEU A 164 -8.21 -3.47 -17.82
C LEU A 164 -9.07 -3.26 -16.58
N ASN A 165 -10.40 -3.37 -16.73
CA ASN A 165 -11.34 -3.21 -15.63
C ASN A 165 -11.16 -4.21 -14.47
N PRO A 166 -11.15 -5.54 -14.71
CA PRO A 166 -10.90 -6.52 -13.66
C PRO A 166 -9.48 -6.41 -13.09
N SER A 167 -8.49 -6.00 -13.89
CA SER A 167 -7.11 -5.81 -13.42
C SER A 167 -6.96 -4.59 -12.51
N ALA A 168 -7.62 -3.49 -12.83
CA ALA A 168 -7.71 -2.31 -11.98
C ALA A 168 -8.43 -2.64 -10.66
N PHE A 169 -9.54 -3.37 -10.72
CA PHE A 169 -10.23 -3.87 -9.54
C PHE A 169 -9.33 -4.76 -8.67
N ALA A 170 -8.66 -5.76 -9.26
CA ALA A 170 -7.76 -6.66 -8.54
C ALA A 170 -6.59 -5.91 -7.88
N THR A 171 -6.02 -4.94 -8.59
CA THR A 171 -4.97 -4.06 -8.06
C THR A 171 -5.49 -3.21 -6.91
N GLY A 172 -6.68 -2.61 -7.04
CA GLY A 172 -7.34 -1.87 -5.97
C GLY A 172 -7.59 -2.73 -4.72
N VAL A 173 -8.11 -3.95 -4.88
CA VAL A 173 -8.35 -4.89 -3.77
C VAL A 173 -7.04 -5.28 -3.08
N LEU A 174 -5.97 -5.54 -3.85
CA LEU A 174 -4.64 -5.81 -3.30
C LEU A 174 -4.12 -4.63 -2.47
N LEU A 175 -4.28 -3.40 -2.96
CA LEU A 175 -3.87 -2.18 -2.26
C LEU A 175 -4.72 -1.91 -1.02
N VAL A 176 -6.02 -2.21 -1.03
CA VAL A 176 -6.87 -2.21 0.18
C VAL A 176 -6.35 -3.21 1.21
N ALA A 177 -6.01 -4.43 0.80
CA ALA A 177 -5.47 -5.45 1.70
C ALA A 177 -4.13 -5.01 2.32
N LEU A 178 -3.24 -4.38 1.53
CA LEU A 178 -2.00 -3.79 2.02
C LEU A 178 -2.25 -2.63 2.99
N THR A 179 -3.19 -1.74 2.67
CA THR A 179 -3.59 -0.61 3.52
C THR A 179 -4.02 -1.09 4.89
N ILE A 180 -4.95 -2.03 4.95
CA ILE A 180 -5.51 -2.57 6.19
C ILE A 180 -4.47 -3.40 6.94
N GLY A 181 -3.72 -4.24 6.21
CA GLY A 181 -2.67 -5.09 6.78
C GLY A 181 -1.57 -4.26 7.45
N ALA A 182 -1.11 -3.20 6.79
CA ALA A 182 -0.11 -2.28 7.32
C ALA A 182 -0.65 -1.43 8.47
N ALA A 183 -1.87 -0.91 8.38
CA ALA A 183 -2.49 -0.15 9.47
C ALA A 183 -2.71 -1.00 10.74
N LEU A 184 -3.20 -2.23 10.59
CA LEU A 184 -3.30 -3.19 11.70
C LEU A 184 -1.93 -3.58 12.25
N ALA A 185 -0.91 -3.66 11.40
CA ALA A 185 0.46 -3.95 11.83
C ALA A 185 1.11 -2.79 12.61
N ALA A 186 0.68 -1.56 12.32
CA ALA A 186 1.09 -0.36 13.03
C ALA A 186 0.35 -0.14 14.37
N ALA A 187 -0.76 -0.86 14.60
CA ALA A 187 -1.54 -0.75 15.83
C ALA A 187 -0.70 -1.08 17.09
N PRO A 188 -0.86 -0.38 18.23
CA PRO A 188 -0.17 -0.68 19.48
C PRO A 188 -0.53 -2.05 20.03
N ALA A 189 -1.82 -2.39 19.92
CA ALA A 189 -2.39 -3.62 20.41
C ALA A 189 -3.45 -4.11 19.43
N ARG A 190 -3.48 -5.43 19.22
CA ARG A 190 -4.50 -6.09 18.42
C ARG A 190 -5.67 -6.45 19.32
N THR A 191 -6.73 -5.65 19.28
CA THR A 191 -7.98 -5.91 20.00
C THR A 191 -9.04 -6.49 19.06
N ARG A 192 -10.04 -7.19 19.60
CA ARG A 192 -11.18 -7.69 18.81
C ARG A 192 -11.89 -6.55 18.07
N ALA A 193 -12.05 -5.40 18.73
CA ALA A 193 -12.64 -4.20 18.14
C ALA A 193 -11.88 -3.72 16.89
N ARG A 194 -10.55 -3.67 16.93
CA ARG A 194 -9.73 -3.30 15.76
C ARG A 194 -9.81 -4.33 14.63
N CYS A 195 -9.88 -5.62 14.96
CA CYS A 195 -10.08 -6.67 13.95
C CYS A 195 -11.44 -6.54 13.25
N VAL A 196 -12.52 -6.29 14.01
CA VAL A 196 -13.86 -6.08 13.46
C VAL A 196 -13.91 -4.81 12.62
N LEU A 197 -13.33 -3.72 13.11
CA LEU A 197 -13.22 -2.46 12.36
C LEU A 197 -12.45 -2.64 11.05
N ALA A 198 -11.33 -3.36 11.08
CA ALA A 198 -10.55 -3.64 9.88
C ALA A 198 -11.30 -4.50 8.87
N ALA A 199 -12.07 -5.49 9.34
CA ALA A 199 -12.91 -6.30 8.46
C ALA A 199 -14.02 -5.44 7.82
N GLY A 200 -14.72 -4.62 8.61
CA GLY A 200 -15.74 -3.70 8.11
C GLY A 200 -15.18 -2.68 7.12
N LEU A 201 -14.02 -2.10 7.42
CA LEU A 201 -13.30 -1.19 6.52
C LEU A 201 -12.89 -1.90 5.22
N GLY A 202 -12.43 -3.14 5.29
CA GLY A 202 -12.08 -3.94 4.12
C GLY A 202 -13.27 -4.20 3.22
N VAL A 203 -14.40 -4.63 3.78
CA VAL A 203 -15.63 -4.82 3.02
C VAL A 203 -16.09 -3.50 2.38
N ALA A 204 -16.15 -2.41 3.15
CA ALA A 204 -16.56 -1.11 2.64
C ALA A 204 -15.65 -0.60 1.52
N ALA A 205 -14.33 -0.74 1.67
CA ALA A 205 -13.37 -0.28 0.66
C ALA A 205 -13.39 -1.13 -0.61
N VAL A 206 -13.46 -2.47 -0.50
CA VAL A 206 -13.58 -3.36 -1.67
C VAL A 206 -14.88 -3.09 -2.43
N SER A 207 -16.00 -2.94 -1.71
CA SER A 207 -17.27 -2.53 -2.31
C SER A 207 -17.20 -1.15 -2.94
N GLY A 208 -16.49 -0.20 -2.30
CA GLY A 208 -16.26 1.14 -2.85
C GLY A 208 -15.47 1.11 -4.16
N VAL A 209 -14.39 0.32 -4.24
CA VAL A 209 -13.66 0.09 -5.50
C VAL A 209 -14.62 -0.50 -6.53
N GLY A 210 -15.35 -1.58 -6.22
CA GLY A 210 -16.30 -2.19 -7.14
C GLY A 210 -17.38 -1.23 -7.63
N LEU A 211 -17.91 -0.38 -6.76
CA LEU A 211 -18.91 0.63 -7.10
C LEU A 211 -18.34 1.69 -8.05
N ILE A 212 -17.15 2.24 -7.76
CA ILE A 212 -16.47 3.20 -8.65
C ILE A 212 -16.31 2.60 -10.05
N ARG A 213 -15.87 1.33 -10.13
CA ARG A 213 -15.69 0.61 -11.38
C ARG A 213 -17.00 0.36 -12.14
N ALA A 214 -18.13 0.29 -11.45
CA ALA A 214 -19.45 0.08 -12.06
C ALA A 214 -20.12 1.38 -12.54
N ILE A 215 -19.63 2.54 -12.13
CA ILE A 215 -20.15 3.86 -12.52
C ILE A 215 -19.38 4.34 -13.77
N PRO A 216 -19.99 5.07 -14.72
CA PRO A 216 -19.26 5.72 -15.81
C PRO A 216 -18.19 6.69 -15.31
N PRO A 217 -17.11 6.94 -16.07
CA PRO A 217 -16.02 7.86 -15.73
C PRO A 217 -16.39 9.22 -15.08
N GLY A 218 -17.23 10.02 -15.76
CA GLY A 218 -17.49 11.41 -15.39
C GLY A 218 -17.87 11.64 -13.91
N PRO A 219 -18.83 10.91 -13.35
CA PRO A 219 -19.25 11.09 -11.95
C PRO A 219 -18.40 10.37 -10.88
N ARG A 220 -17.25 9.76 -11.20
CA ARG A 220 -16.45 8.96 -10.23
C ARG A 220 -15.72 9.75 -9.15
N SER A 221 -15.46 11.03 -9.40
CA SER A 221 -14.64 11.87 -8.51
C SER A 221 -15.16 11.93 -7.06
N LEU A 222 -16.48 12.00 -6.86
CA LEU A 222 -17.09 12.01 -5.53
C LEU A 222 -16.97 10.65 -4.83
N PRO A 223 -17.37 9.52 -5.44
CA PRO A 223 -17.10 8.18 -4.91
C PRO A 223 -15.62 7.90 -4.59
N GLU A 224 -14.69 8.34 -5.44
CA GLU A 224 -13.24 8.21 -5.22
C GLU A 224 -12.78 8.99 -3.99
N LEU A 225 -13.19 10.26 -3.89
CA LEU A 225 -12.90 11.10 -2.73
C LEU A 225 -13.47 10.49 -1.44
N ALA A 226 -14.67 9.93 -1.49
CA ALA A 226 -15.28 9.24 -0.37
C ALA A 226 -14.49 7.98 0.02
N LEU A 227 -14.06 7.16 -0.95
CA LEU A 227 -13.22 5.98 -0.71
C LEU A 227 -11.88 6.38 -0.05
N GLY A 228 -11.25 7.45 -0.52
CA GLY A 228 -10.00 7.97 0.03
C GLY A 228 -10.14 8.43 1.47
N ALA A 229 -11.20 9.20 1.75
CA ALA A 229 -11.54 9.64 3.09
C ALA A 229 -11.77 8.44 4.03
N VAL A 230 -12.55 7.45 3.59
CA VAL A 230 -12.84 6.24 4.37
C VAL A 230 -11.56 5.45 4.67
N LEU A 231 -10.73 5.18 3.66
CA LEU A 231 -9.50 4.40 3.82
C LEU A 231 -8.51 5.09 4.77
N LEU A 232 -8.18 6.36 4.53
CA LEU A 232 -7.16 7.06 5.31
C LEU A 232 -7.64 7.41 6.72
N THR A 233 -8.93 7.72 6.89
CA THR A 233 -9.52 7.83 8.24
C THR A 233 -9.44 6.48 8.95
N GLY A 234 -9.78 5.39 8.26
CA GLY A 234 -9.64 4.03 8.75
C GLY A 234 -8.22 3.68 9.17
N VAL A 235 -7.20 4.10 8.40
CA VAL A 235 -5.78 3.98 8.78
C VAL A 235 -5.52 4.62 10.13
N THR A 236 -6.02 5.84 10.38
CA THR A 236 -5.81 6.50 11.68
C THR A 236 -6.51 5.75 12.81
N LEU A 237 -7.76 5.32 12.62
CA LEU A 237 -8.51 4.57 13.63
C LEU A 237 -7.84 3.24 13.98
N LEU A 238 -7.23 2.57 13.00
CA LEU A 238 -6.54 1.30 13.20
C LEU A 238 -5.12 1.46 13.76
N ALA A 239 -4.36 2.46 13.32
CA ALA A 239 -2.92 2.57 13.62
C ALA A 239 -2.63 3.40 14.87
N TRP A 240 -3.46 4.39 15.20
CA TRP A 240 -3.22 5.30 16.33
C TRP A 240 -3.57 4.66 17.68
N ASP A 241 -3.16 5.34 18.76
CA ASP A 241 -3.39 4.90 20.14
C ASP A 241 -4.84 5.19 20.55
N TRP A 242 -5.44 4.30 21.36
CA TRP A 242 -6.78 4.49 21.95
C TRP A 242 -6.64 4.64 23.47
N PRO A 243 -6.27 5.83 23.97
CA PRO A 243 -6.15 6.04 25.41
C PRO A 243 -7.48 5.75 26.10
N GLY A 244 -7.47 4.96 27.17
CA GLY A 244 -8.70 4.51 27.85
C GLY A 244 -9.58 3.55 27.03
N GLY A 245 -9.06 2.95 25.96
CA GLY A 245 -9.78 2.00 25.12
C GLY A 245 -10.75 2.62 24.12
N ARG A 246 -10.80 3.96 24.01
CA ARG A 246 -11.68 4.69 23.09
C ARG A 246 -10.87 5.57 22.12
N PRO A 247 -11.34 5.80 20.88
CA PRO A 247 -10.71 6.72 19.95
C PRO A 247 -10.81 8.16 20.47
N ALA A 248 -9.73 8.95 20.33
CA ALA A 248 -9.75 10.38 20.59
C ALA A 248 -10.47 11.09 19.42
N TRP A 249 -11.80 11.13 19.45
CA TRP A 249 -12.64 11.53 18.32
C TRP A 249 -12.29 12.89 17.70
N ARG A 250 -11.87 13.87 18.50
CA ARG A 250 -11.43 15.19 18.00
C ARG A 250 -10.27 15.06 17.01
N HIS A 251 -9.24 14.29 17.34
CA HIS A 251 -8.07 14.12 16.47
C HIS A 251 -8.36 13.24 15.26
N HIS A 252 -9.25 12.24 15.42
CA HIS A 252 -9.72 11.46 14.28
C HIS A 252 -10.60 12.27 13.32
N ALA A 253 -11.38 13.23 13.81
CA ALA A 253 -12.14 14.14 12.96
C ALA A 253 -11.21 15.07 12.16
N LEU A 254 -10.14 15.59 12.78
CA LEU A 254 -9.11 16.36 12.07
C LEU A 254 -8.37 15.51 11.03
N ALA A 255 -8.03 14.28 11.39
CA ALA A 255 -7.42 13.33 10.45
C ALA A 255 -8.37 12.97 9.30
N ALA A 256 -9.68 12.87 9.56
CA ALA A 256 -10.69 12.64 8.53
C ALA A 256 -10.81 13.83 7.58
N LEU A 257 -10.78 15.06 8.10
CA LEU A 257 -10.74 16.27 7.27
C LEU A 257 -9.47 16.31 6.41
N ALA A 258 -8.31 15.99 6.99
CA ALA A 258 -7.06 15.88 6.25
C ALA A 258 -7.10 14.75 5.20
N ALA A 259 -7.72 13.62 5.51
CA ALA A 259 -7.93 12.50 4.59
C ALA A 259 -8.89 12.83 3.44
N LEU A 260 -9.85 13.72 3.67
CA LEU A 260 -10.82 14.15 2.67
C LEU A 260 -10.18 15.08 1.62
N VAL A 261 -9.38 16.04 2.06
CA VAL A 261 -8.82 17.10 1.20
C VAL A 261 -7.39 16.79 0.76
N GLY A 262 -6.59 16.24 1.65
CA GLY A 262 -5.15 16.08 1.50
C GLY A 262 -4.73 15.24 0.29
N PRO A 263 -5.28 14.03 0.06
CA PRO A 263 -4.87 13.18 -1.06
C PRO A 263 -5.10 13.86 -2.41
N VAL A 264 -6.27 14.49 -2.60
CA VAL A 264 -6.62 15.15 -3.86
C VAL A 264 -5.76 16.40 -4.08
N ALA A 265 -5.57 17.22 -3.06
CA ALA A 265 -4.70 18.40 -3.14
C ALA A 265 -3.25 18.00 -3.47
N MET A 266 -2.72 16.96 -2.81
CA MET A 266 -1.36 16.46 -3.04
C MET A 266 -1.21 15.82 -4.42
N LEU A 267 -2.19 15.01 -4.84
CA LEU A 267 -2.23 14.45 -6.20
C LEU A 267 -2.19 15.57 -7.24
N LEU A 268 -3.03 16.60 -7.10
CA LEU A 268 -3.07 17.73 -8.04
C LEU A 268 -1.73 18.47 -8.09
N VAL A 269 -1.16 18.81 -6.93
CA VAL A 269 0.15 19.50 -6.86
C VAL A 269 1.25 18.67 -7.51
N VAL A 270 1.32 17.37 -7.20
CA VAL A 270 2.34 16.48 -7.75
C VAL A 270 2.14 16.26 -9.25
N SER A 271 0.92 16.02 -9.70
CA SER A 271 0.60 15.82 -11.12
C SER A 271 0.98 17.05 -11.94
N VAL A 272 0.61 18.26 -11.50
CA VAL A 272 1.00 19.51 -12.16
C VAL A 272 2.53 19.69 -12.17
N THR A 273 3.20 19.38 -11.06
CA THR A 273 4.67 19.44 -10.98
C THR A 273 5.32 18.47 -11.97
N MET A 274 4.82 17.24 -12.07
CA MET A 274 5.33 16.24 -13.01
C MET A 274 5.04 16.61 -14.46
N MET A 275 3.88 17.22 -14.75
CA MET A 275 3.55 17.66 -16.11
C MET A 275 4.41 18.85 -16.55
N VAL A 276 4.65 19.83 -15.66
CA VAL A 276 5.24 21.12 -16.04
C VAL A 276 6.73 21.23 -15.74
N LEU A 277 7.19 20.69 -14.62
CA LEU A 277 8.54 20.91 -14.11
C LEU A 277 9.47 19.72 -14.32
N VAL A 278 8.94 18.49 -14.17
CA VAL A 278 9.75 17.26 -14.26
C VAL A 278 8.96 16.19 -15.01
N PRO A 279 9.01 16.15 -16.36
CA PRO A 279 8.23 15.25 -17.20
C PRO A 279 8.76 13.80 -17.13
N ILE A 280 8.63 13.19 -15.96
CA ILE A 280 9.10 11.84 -15.66
C ILE A 280 8.38 10.82 -16.55
N GLY A 281 7.07 10.97 -16.76
CA GLY A 281 6.30 10.06 -17.60
C GLY A 281 6.83 10.05 -19.03
N ALA A 282 6.97 11.22 -19.65
CA ALA A 282 7.57 11.35 -20.98
C ALA A 282 8.98 10.75 -21.07
N THR A 283 9.79 10.96 -20.03
CA THR A 283 11.15 10.39 -19.96
C THR A 283 11.11 8.86 -19.91
N LEU A 284 10.22 8.28 -19.11
CA LEU A 284 10.05 6.82 -19.03
C LEU A 284 9.47 6.24 -20.32
N THR A 285 8.51 6.91 -20.95
CA THR A 285 7.97 6.55 -22.27
C THR A 285 9.09 6.49 -23.31
N ALA A 286 9.92 7.54 -23.40
CA ALA A 286 11.06 7.59 -24.31
C ALA A 286 12.09 6.50 -24.01
N LEU A 287 12.37 6.26 -22.72
CA LEU A 287 13.25 5.15 -22.31
C LEU A 287 12.64 3.78 -22.58
N ALA A 288 11.33 3.63 -22.69
CA ALA A 288 10.70 2.40 -23.17
C ALA A 288 10.76 2.26 -24.71
N GLY A 289 11.33 3.23 -25.43
CA GLY A 289 11.38 3.24 -26.89
C GLY A 289 10.12 3.79 -27.56
N ASN A 290 9.23 4.41 -26.78
CA ASN A 290 7.96 4.95 -27.24
C ASN A 290 8.04 6.48 -27.43
N SER A 291 7.27 7.01 -28.38
CA SER A 291 7.14 8.46 -28.58
C SER A 291 6.35 9.08 -27.42
N PRO A 292 6.88 10.11 -26.72
CA PRO A 292 6.11 10.81 -25.70
C PRO A 292 4.89 11.53 -26.28
N ILE A 293 3.75 11.51 -25.59
CA ILE A 293 2.58 12.30 -26.00
C ILE A 293 2.77 13.74 -25.51
N ASN A 294 2.85 14.67 -26.47
CA ASN A 294 3.06 16.10 -26.23
C ASN A 294 1.90 16.96 -26.77
N ALA A 295 0.77 16.35 -27.20
CA ALA A 295 -0.37 17.05 -27.79
C ALA A 295 -1.38 17.49 -26.69
N ALA A 296 -2.68 17.24 -26.87
CA ALA A 296 -3.72 17.63 -25.91
C ALA A 296 -3.64 16.90 -24.54
N ASP A 297 -2.81 15.86 -24.46
CA ASP A 297 -2.67 14.98 -23.30
C ASP A 297 -1.23 14.99 -22.79
N SER A 298 -1.05 14.74 -21.49
CA SER A 298 0.27 14.69 -20.84
C SER A 298 0.66 13.26 -20.49
N ASP A 299 1.89 12.86 -20.83
CA ASP A 299 2.53 11.64 -20.32
C ASP A 299 2.74 11.73 -18.80
N LEU A 300 1.68 11.41 -18.05
CA LEU A 300 1.70 11.41 -16.59
C LEU A 300 1.56 9.98 -16.06
N LEU A 301 2.53 9.57 -15.23
CA LEU A 301 2.44 8.34 -14.45
C LEU A 301 1.66 8.64 -13.15
N VAL A 302 0.33 8.53 -13.21
CA VAL A 302 -0.59 8.88 -12.11
C VAL A 302 -0.30 8.08 -10.84
N SER A 303 0.11 6.83 -10.97
CA SER A 303 0.51 5.98 -9.85
C SER A 303 1.76 6.51 -9.15
N LEU A 304 2.73 7.12 -9.86
CA LEU A 304 3.86 7.79 -9.22
C LEU A 304 3.41 9.05 -8.47
N ALA A 305 2.49 9.83 -9.06
CA ALA A 305 1.87 10.94 -8.34
C ALA A 305 1.13 10.45 -7.07
N GLY A 306 0.45 9.31 -7.16
CA GLY A 306 -0.20 8.63 -6.04
C GLY A 306 0.77 8.16 -4.96
N VAL A 307 1.96 7.66 -5.32
CA VAL A 307 3.01 7.33 -4.35
C VAL A 307 3.46 8.58 -3.60
N LEU A 308 3.77 9.66 -4.31
CA LEU A 308 4.25 10.90 -3.71
C LEU A 308 3.17 11.56 -2.84
N ALA A 309 1.92 11.59 -3.31
CA ALA A 309 0.79 12.05 -2.51
C ALA A 309 0.57 11.19 -1.26
N GLY A 310 0.67 9.87 -1.39
CA GLY A 310 0.63 8.93 -0.27
C GLY A 310 1.75 9.13 0.75
N LEU A 311 2.96 9.45 0.29
CA LEU A 311 4.09 9.84 1.15
C LEU A 311 3.85 11.18 1.85
N GLY A 312 3.27 12.17 1.15
CA GLY A 312 2.83 13.43 1.73
C GLY A 312 1.79 13.21 2.84
N MET A 313 0.80 12.35 2.59
CA MET A 313 -0.17 11.94 3.60
C MET A 313 0.47 11.17 4.75
N ALA A 314 1.49 10.36 4.49
CA ALA A 314 2.25 9.67 5.54
C ALA A 314 2.94 10.66 6.48
N LEU A 315 3.50 11.77 5.98
CA LEU A 315 4.11 12.79 6.83
C LEU A 315 3.10 13.42 7.80
N LEU A 316 1.85 13.58 7.35
CA LEU A 316 0.76 14.11 8.16
C LEU A 316 0.18 13.08 9.15
N LEU A 317 -0.11 11.87 8.68
CA LEU A 317 -0.90 10.87 9.41
C LEU A 317 -0.05 9.87 10.20
N ALA A 318 1.20 9.62 9.79
CA ALA A 318 2.13 8.75 10.54
C ALA A 318 2.82 9.47 11.70
N TRP A 319 2.65 10.80 11.81
CA TRP A 319 3.18 11.60 12.90
C TRP A 319 2.04 12.33 13.66
N PRO A 320 1.33 11.65 14.57
CA PRO A 320 0.20 12.23 15.31
C PRO A 320 0.47 13.60 15.99
N PRO A 321 1.68 13.90 16.50
CA PRO A 321 2.02 15.24 16.98
C PRO A 321 1.84 16.37 15.97
N ALA A 322 1.95 16.12 14.66
CA ALA A 322 1.67 17.10 13.61
C ALA A 322 0.21 17.59 13.65
N LEU A 323 -0.70 16.77 14.17
CA LEU A 323 -2.12 17.08 14.37
C LEU A 323 -2.44 17.41 15.83
N GLY A 324 -1.42 17.74 16.64
CA GLY A 324 -1.57 18.11 18.05
C GLY A 324 -1.90 16.92 18.97
N TYR A 325 -1.70 15.68 18.53
CA TYR A 325 -1.83 14.51 19.40
C TYR A 325 -0.52 14.26 20.15
N ARG A 326 -0.53 14.48 21.47
CA ARG A 326 0.54 14.04 22.37
C ARG A 326 0.04 12.83 23.15
N PRO A 327 0.69 11.66 23.04
CA PRO A 327 0.37 10.56 23.93
C PRO A 327 0.66 10.99 25.36
N ASP A 328 -0.22 10.60 26.29
CA ASP A 328 0.01 10.86 27.71
C ASP A 328 1.35 10.24 28.12
N PRO A 329 2.15 10.93 28.95
CA PRO A 329 3.35 10.33 29.50
C PRO A 329 2.98 9.03 30.20
N PRO A 330 3.80 7.97 30.07
CA PRO A 330 3.55 6.73 30.81
C PRO A 330 3.43 7.10 32.29
N SER A 331 2.35 6.66 32.93
CA SER A 331 2.16 6.89 34.36
C SER A 331 3.45 6.48 35.08
N PRO A 332 4.01 7.33 35.96
CA PRO A 332 5.20 6.98 36.71
C PRO A 332 4.97 5.61 37.37
N PRO A 333 6.01 4.74 37.42
CA PRO A 333 5.88 3.46 38.10
C PRO A 333 5.29 3.75 39.48
N GLY A 334 4.11 3.18 39.75
CA GLY A 334 3.42 3.39 41.02
C GLY A 334 4.40 3.09 42.17
N PRO A 335 4.30 3.81 43.30
CA PRO A 335 5.20 3.62 44.42
C PRO A 335 5.27 2.12 44.71
N VAL A 336 6.50 1.58 44.68
CA VAL A 336 6.78 0.21 45.08
C VAL A 336 6.17 0.10 46.47
N GLY A 337 5.05 -0.62 46.58
CA GLY A 337 4.37 -0.79 47.85
C GLY A 337 5.42 -1.25 48.88
N PRO A 338 5.41 -0.69 50.10
CA PRO A 338 6.38 -1.07 51.12
C PRO A 338 6.37 -2.58 51.22
N GLY A 339 7.55 -3.19 51.03
CA GLY A 339 7.72 -4.64 51.05
C GLY A 339 6.97 -5.20 52.24
N GLY A 340 5.91 -5.96 51.96
CA GLY A 340 5.20 -6.70 52.98
C GLY A 340 6.23 -7.54 53.73
N PRO A 341 6.23 -7.54 55.07
CA PRO A 341 7.23 -8.26 55.84
C PRO A 341 7.23 -9.72 55.42
N ASP A 342 8.43 -10.27 55.27
CA ASP A 342 8.71 -11.68 55.03
C ASP A 342 7.98 -12.55 56.07
N GLY A 343 6.75 -12.93 55.73
CA GLY A 343 5.91 -13.82 56.50
C GLY A 343 6.45 -15.23 56.34
N LEU A 344 7.30 -15.60 57.28
CA LEU A 344 7.94 -16.88 57.49
C LEU A 344 7.08 -18.09 57.06
N ALA A 345 7.76 -18.99 56.35
CA ALA A 345 7.37 -20.35 56.08
C ALA A 345 6.98 -21.08 57.38
N GLY A 346 5.68 -21.14 57.65
CA GLY A 346 5.08 -22.01 58.67
C GLY A 346 4.42 -23.20 57.99
N GLY A 347 5.15 -24.30 57.86
CA GLY A 347 4.61 -25.55 57.35
C GLY A 347 3.46 -26.09 58.22
N ARG A 348 2.49 -26.74 57.58
CA ARG A 348 1.67 -27.78 58.22
C ARG A 348 1.44 -28.94 57.25
N PRO A 349 1.85 -30.17 57.63
CA PRO A 349 1.59 -31.37 56.86
C PRO A 349 0.19 -31.93 57.12
N ALA A 350 -0.12 -32.96 56.34
CA ALA A 350 -1.38 -33.69 56.22
C ALA A 350 -2.05 -34.18 57.51
N SER A 351 -3.39 -34.21 57.47
CA SER A 351 -4.28 -35.15 58.16
C SER A 351 -5.63 -35.10 57.42
N ALA A 352 -5.99 -36.11 56.61
CA ALA A 352 -6.73 -37.30 57.01
C ALA A 352 -8.20 -37.02 57.41
N GLU A 353 -9.09 -37.80 56.78
CA GLU A 353 -10.37 -38.28 57.32
C GLU A 353 -11.56 -37.30 57.47
N ARG A 354 -12.61 -37.45 56.62
CA ARG A 354 -13.87 -38.15 56.95
C ARG A 354 -15.03 -37.84 55.98
N ARG A 355 -15.66 -38.96 55.56
CA ARG A 355 -17.03 -39.19 55.06
C ARG A 355 -17.39 -38.74 53.66
#